data_AF-A0A8J7X750-F1
#
_entry.id   AF-A0A8J7X750-F1
#
_cell.length_a   1.000
_cell.length_b   1.000
_cell.length_c   1.000
_cell.angle_alpha   90.00
_cell.angle_beta   90.00
_cell.angle_gamma   90.00
#
_symmetry.space_group_name_H-M   'P 1'
#
loop_
_entity.id
_entity.type
_entity.pdbx_description
1 polymer ?
#
loop_
_entity_poly.entity_id
_entity_poly.type
_entity_poly.pdbx_seq_one_letter_code
_entity_poly.pdbx_strand_id
1 'polypeptide(L)'
;MVRCGLSALCVLLFFATVGYSLSGPGNPYPSVSGERADSEVPQMVVSSSPLSTAFSPYPAVPKPKASCVDTDGGLNSFVKGETYFGSLKYFRDTCVSTSMLYEGVCDSRARFEVNWVPVYCELGCINGACRDPSKRIIAFEENASGDRGN
;
A
#
# COMPACT_ATOMS: atom_id res chain seq x y z
N MET A 1 2.09 -30.31 -44.39
CA MET A 1 3.44 -29.73 -44.17
C MET A 1 3.62 -28.58 -45.15
N VAL A 2 3.40 -27.35 -44.70
CA VAL A 2 3.57 -26.14 -45.52
C VAL A 2 4.76 -25.38 -44.95
N ARG A 3 5.83 -25.29 -45.74
CA ARG A 3 7.03 -24.52 -45.42
C ARG A 3 6.80 -23.08 -45.89
N CYS A 4 6.52 -22.16 -44.96
CA CYS A 4 6.65 -20.73 -45.24
C CYS A 4 8.11 -20.33 -45.01
N GLY A 5 8.80 -20.04 -46.10
CA GLY A 5 10.17 -19.52 -46.09
C GLY A 5 10.21 -18.11 -45.54
N LEU A 6 11.22 -17.85 -44.71
CA LEU A 6 11.66 -16.52 -44.30
C LEU A 6 11.89 -15.65 -45.53
N SER A 7 11.13 -14.57 -45.67
CA SER A 7 11.58 -13.41 -46.42
C SER A 7 11.19 -12.14 -45.67
N ALA A 8 12.22 -11.41 -45.25
CA ALA A 8 12.21 -10.31 -44.29
C ALA A 8 11.66 -8.98 -44.85
N LEU A 9 10.76 -9.02 -45.82
CA LEU A 9 10.19 -7.84 -46.47
C LEU A 9 8.74 -8.12 -46.85
N CYS A 10 7.90 -8.32 -45.84
CA CYS A 10 6.46 -8.25 -46.01
C CYS A 10 5.89 -7.15 -45.09
N VAL A 11 5.98 -5.91 -45.60
CA VAL A 11 4.86 -4.97 -45.60
C VAL A 11 4.24 -4.75 -44.20
N LEU A 12 4.76 -3.86 -43.37
CA LEU A 12 4.48 -2.41 -43.45
C LEU A 12 3.27 -2.11 -44.33
N LEU A 13 2.05 -2.41 -43.86
CA LEU A 13 0.78 -1.72 -44.17
C LEU A 13 -0.39 -2.49 -43.52
N PHE A 14 -0.60 -2.28 -42.22
CA PHE A 14 -1.93 -2.40 -41.62
C PHE A 14 -2.11 -1.26 -40.60
N PHE A 15 -2.07 -0.03 -41.11
CA PHE A 15 -2.77 1.09 -40.48
C PHE A 15 -4.28 0.88 -40.72
N ALA A 16 -4.89 -0.02 -39.95
CA ALA A 16 -6.33 -0.08 -39.85
C ALA A 16 -6.74 0.74 -38.63
N THR A 17 -7.25 1.93 -38.94
CA THR A 17 -7.92 2.87 -38.04
C THR A 17 -9.11 2.21 -37.36
N VAL A 18 -8.89 1.56 -36.21
CA VAL A 18 -9.98 1.23 -35.29
C VAL A 18 -10.14 2.44 -34.37
N GLY A 19 -11.14 3.25 -34.69
CA GLY A 19 -11.63 4.31 -33.82
C GLY A 19 -12.23 3.69 -32.56
N TYR A 20 -11.41 3.55 -31.52
CA TYR A 20 -11.92 3.27 -30.18
C TYR A 20 -12.45 4.58 -29.61
N SER A 21 -13.77 4.65 -29.54
CA SER A 21 -14.51 5.67 -28.82
C SER A 21 -14.13 5.57 -27.34
N LEU A 22 -13.38 6.56 -26.84
CA LEU A 22 -13.03 6.71 -25.42
C LEU A 22 -14.29 7.11 -24.64
N SER A 23 -15.17 6.15 -24.35
CA SER A 23 -16.12 6.27 -23.25
C SER A 23 -15.33 6.17 -21.95
N GLY A 24 -15.01 7.33 -21.37
CA GLY A 24 -14.28 7.43 -20.12
C GLY A 24 -14.99 6.72 -18.96
N PRO A 25 -14.23 6.29 -17.93
CA PRO A 25 -14.83 5.71 -16.73
C PRO A 25 -15.71 6.77 -16.06
N GLY A 26 -17.03 6.53 -16.09
CA GLY A 26 -17.99 7.28 -15.30
C GLY A 26 -17.60 7.18 -13.83
N ASN A 27 -17.36 8.34 -13.23
CA ASN A 27 -16.98 8.49 -11.84
C ASN A 27 -18.19 8.09 -10.96
N PRO A 28 -18.14 6.99 -10.20
CA PRO A 28 -19.29 6.53 -9.40
C PRO A 28 -19.31 7.18 -8.01
N TYR A 29 -18.92 8.46 -7.90
CA TYR A 29 -19.06 9.17 -6.64
C TYR A 29 -20.46 9.78 -6.58
N PRO A 30 -21.36 9.25 -5.73
CA PRO A 30 -22.61 9.95 -5.46
C PRO A 30 -22.29 11.29 -4.82
N SER A 31 -22.78 12.36 -5.44
CA SER A 31 -22.82 13.68 -4.87
C SER A 31 -23.74 13.65 -3.65
N VAL A 32 -23.15 13.55 -2.45
CA VAL A 32 -23.90 13.66 -1.20
C VAL A 32 -24.16 15.15 -0.94
N SER A 33 -25.19 15.70 -1.58
CA SER A 33 -25.83 16.94 -1.16
C SER A 33 -26.76 16.61 0.01
N GLY A 34 -26.19 16.46 1.20
CA GLY A 34 -26.93 16.34 2.45
C GLY A 34 -27.24 17.71 2.98
N GLU A 35 -28.48 18.15 2.78
CA GLU A 35 -29.03 19.38 3.32
C GLU A 35 -29.02 19.37 4.85
N ARG A 36 -28.72 20.55 5.38
CA ARG A 36 -28.55 20.90 6.78
C ARG A 36 -29.93 20.91 7.46
N ALA A 37 -30.26 19.84 8.17
CA ALA A 37 -31.37 19.87 9.12
C ALA A 37 -30.82 20.39 10.45
N ASP A 38 -30.98 21.68 10.68
CA ASP A 38 -30.77 22.32 11.98
C ASP A 38 -31.83 21.77 12.96
N SER A 39 -31.46 20.71 13.67
CA SER A 39 -32.26 20.14 14.75
C SER A 39 -31.83 20.79 16.06
N GLU A 40 -32.65 21.72 16.54
CA GLU A 40 -32.53 22.37 17.84
C GLU A 40 -32.59 21.32 18.96
N VAL A 41 -31.43 20.93 19.48
CA VAL A 41 -31.34 20.07 20.66
C VAL A 41 -31.65 20.93 21.91
N PRO A 42 -32.63 20.54 22.76
CA PRO A 42 -32.92 21.24 24.00
C PRO A 42 -31.70 21.17 24.94
N GLN A 43 -31.26 22.34 25.40
CA GLN A 43 -30.15 22.46 26.34
C GLN A 43 -30.56 21.89 27.70
N MET A 44 -30.08 20.69 28.02
CA MET A 44 -30.13 20.15 29.37
C MET A 44 -29.09 20.87 30.23
N VAL A 45 -29.58 21.63 31.20
CA VAL A 45 -28.82 22.30 32.24
C VAL A 45 -27.98 21.28 33.03
N VAL A 46 -26.68 21.24 32.74
CA VAL A 46 -25.71 20.46 33.50
C VAL A 46 -25.48 21.13 34.86
N SER A 47 -25.95 20.45 35.91
CA SER A 47 -25.63 20.74 37.31
C SER A 47 -24.10 20.65 37.49
N SER A 48 -23.49 21.80 37.68
CA SER A 48 -22.05 21.98 37.91
C SER A 48 -21.65 21.44 39.28
N SER A 49 -21.28 20.16 39.33
CA SER A 49 -20.55 19.59 40.47
C SER A 49 -19.14 20.20 40.52
N PRO A 50 -18.67 20.69 41.68
CA PRO A 50 -17.34 21.28 41.80
C PRO A 50 -16.28 20.22 41.55
N LEU A 51 -15.45 20.44 40.53
CA LEU A 51 -14.32 19.60 40.18
C LEU A 51 -13.30 19.67 41.33
N SER A 52 -13.34 18.68 42.21
CA SER A 52 -12.40 18.53 43.31
C SER A 52 -10.98 18.43 42.75
N THR A 53 -10.26 19.53 42.85
CA THR A 53 -8.87 19.67 42.37
C THR A 53 -7.96 19.05 43.42
N ALA A 54 -8.03 17.74 43.57
CA ALA A 54 -7.03 16.99 44.31
C ALA A 54 -5.77 16.93 43.44
N PHE A 55 -4.86 17.87 43.66
CA PHE A 55 -3.51 17.83 43.11
C PHE A 55 -2.86 16.52 43.55
N SER A 56 -2.81 15.56 42.63
CA SER A 56 -2.11 14.30 42.86
C SER A 56 -0.62 14.60 43.05
N PRO A 57 -0.01 14.26 44.20
CA PRO A 57 1.38 14.59 44.50
C PRO A 57 2.40 13.69 43.77
N TYR A 58 1.95 12.87 42.82
CA TYR A 58 2.85 11.99 42.07
C TYR A 58 3.44 12.72 40.86
N PRO A 59 4.78 12.71 40.70
CA PRO A 59 5.40 13.23 39.48
C PRO A 59 4.86 12.45 38.30
N ALA A 60 4.43 13.16 37.26
CA ALA A 60 3.95 12.54 36.02
C ALA A 60 5.06 11.65 35.45
N VAL A 61 4.89 10.33 35.59
CA VAL A 61 5.80 9.37 34.95
C VAL A 61 5.66 9.59 33.44
N PRO A 62 6.76 9.92 32.72
CA PRO A 62 6.68 10.10 31.28
C PRO A 62 6.24 8.77 30.66
N LYS A 63 5.02 8.74 30.10
CA LYS A 63 4.55 7.60 29.34
C LYS A 63 5.56 7.40 28.19
N PRO A 64 6.15 6.21 28.02
CA PRO A 64 7.08 5.96 26.93
C PRO A 64 6.36 6.30 25.63
N LYS A 65 6.98 7.19 24.84
CA LYS A 65 6.42 7.66 23.57
C LYS A 65 6.50 6.49 22.60
N ALA A 66 5.38 5.80 22.41
CA ALA A 66 5.31 4.70 21.45
C ALA A 66 5.70 5.24 20.07
N SER A 67 6.73 4.63 19.48
CA SER A 67 7.21 4.93 18.13
C SER A 67 6.68 3.90 17.17
N CYS A 68 6.29 4.34 15.99
CA CYS A 68 6.05 3.44 14.87
C CYS A 68 7.40 3.06 14.24
N VAL A 69 7.60 1.79 13.92
CA VAL A 69 8.79 1.26 13.24
C VAL A 69 8.34 0.49 12.00
N ASP A 70 8.97 0.77 10.87
CA ASP A 70 8.75 0.09 9.59
C ASP A 70 10.04 -0.60 9.15
N THR A 71 10.02 -1.91 8.91
CA THR A 71 11.26 -2.68 8.70
C THR A 71 11.86 -2.52 7.31
N ASP A 72 11.08 -2.07 6.34
CA ASP A 72 11.46 -1.90 4.93
C ASP A 72 11.65 -0.43 4.52
N GLY A 73 11.45 0.50 5.45
CA GLY A 73 11.69 1.93 5.27
C GLY A 73 10.46 2.74 4.85
N GLY A 74 9.24 2.23 5.02
CA GLY A 74 8.00 2.96 4.74
C GLY A 74 7.24 2.32 3.59
N LEU A 75 6.75 3.13 2.64
CA LEU A 75 6.07 2.61 1.45
C LEU A 75 7.09 2.00 0.47
N ASN A 76 7.49 0.75 0.69
CA ASN A 76 8.47 0.00 -0.08
C ASN A 76 7.92 -1.35 -0.57
N SER A 77 7.00 -1.28 -1.53
CA SER A 77 6.24 -2.42 -2.00
C SER A 77 7.05 -3.57 -2.63
N PHE A 78 8.36 -3.41 -2.86
CA PHE A 78 9.22 -4.44 -3.47
C PHE A 78 9.98 -5.27 -2.42
N VAL A 79 9.92 -4.89 -1.16
CA VAL A 79 10.56 -5.58 -0.04
C VAL A 79 9.46 -5.92 0.95
N LYS A 80 9.39 -7.18 1.38
CA LYS A 80 8.42 -7.54 2.41
C LYS A 80 8.82 -6.91 3.73
N GLY A 81 7.94 -6.10 4.29
CA GLY A 81 8.07 -5.43 5.55
C GLY A 81 7.05 -5.85 6.61
N GLU A 82 7.29 -5.32 7.80
CA GLU A 82 6.45 -5.40 8.97
C GLU A 82 6.46 -4.03 9.67
N THR A 83 5.28 -3.59 10.08
CA THR A 83 5.09 -2.31 10.76
C THR A 83 4.66 -2.56 12.20
N TYR A 84 5.32 -1.88 13.14
CA TYR A 84 5.14 -2.05 14.57
C TYR A 84 4.82 -0.73 15.24
N PHE A 85 3.90 -0.71 16.20
CA PHE A 85 3.67 0.43 17.08
C PHE A 85 3.80 0.02 18.55
N GLY A 86 4.99 0.24 19.11
CA GLY A 86 5.35 -0.28 20.43
C GLY A 86 5.11 -1.79 20.51
N SER A 87 4.49 -2.25 21.60
CA SER A 87 4.09 -3.65 21.80
C SER A 87 2.63 -3.96 21.45
N LEU A 88 1.90 -2.99 20.87
CA LEU A 88 0.43 -3.03 20.84
C LEU A 88 -0.18 -3.29 19.46
N LYS A 89 0.45 -2.84 18.39
CA LYS A 89 -0.03 -3.05 17.01
C LYS A 89 1.09 -3.55 16.11
N TYR A 90 0.72 -4.46 15.23
CA TYR A 90 1.59 -5.14 14.28
C TYR A 90 0.84 -5.33 12.97
N PHE A 91 1.46 -4.99 11.85
CA PHE A 91 0.98 -5.29 10.52
C PHE A 91 2.12 -5.90 9.69
N ARG A 92 1.78 -6.85 8.82
CA ARG A 92 2.73 -7.50 7.91
C ARG A 92 2.23 -7.37 6.50
N ASP A 93 3.13 -7.03 5.59
CA ASP A 93 2.81 -6.90 4.19
C ASP A 93 2.29 -8.20 3.62
N THR A 94 1.12 -8.10 2.99
CA THR A 94 0.34 -9.27 2.60
C THR A 94 -0.24 -9.06 1.22
N CYS A 95 0.06 -10.01 0.32
CA CYS A 95 -0.62 -10.08 -0.97
C CYS A 95 -2.07 -10.52 -0.75
N VAL A 96 -3.02 -9.62 -0.96
CA VAL A 96 -4.45 -9.94 -0.88
C VAL A 96 -4.99 -10.52 -2.19
N SER A 97 -4.27 -10.34 -3.29
CA SER A 97 -4.50 -11.01 -4.57
C SER A 97 -3.20 -11.15 -5.35
N THR A 98 -3.26 -11.72 -6.55
CA THR A 98 -2.11 -11.82 -7.46
C THR A 98 -1.55 -10.47 -7.88
N SER A 99 -2.33 -9.38 -7.79
CA SER A 99 -1.93 -8.06 -8.29
C SER A 99 -2.12 -6.96 -7.24
N MET A 100 -2.43 -7.31 -6.00
CA MET A 100 -2.71 -6.34 -4.94
C MET A 100 -1.97 -6.73 -3.66
N LEU A 101 -1.21 -5.79 -3.13
CA LEU A 101 -0.48 -5.84 -1.87
C LEU A 101 -1.17 -4.90 -0.89
N TYR A 102 -1.34 -5.33 0.36
CA TYR A 102 -1.55 -4.40 1.46
C TYR A 102 -0.20 -4.16 2.12
N GLU A 103 0.28 -2.93 1.99
CA GLU A 103 1.53 -2.46 2.56
C GLU A 103 1.26 -1.86 3.94
N GLY A 104 1.98 -2.30 4.97
CA GLY A 104 2.05 -1.59 6.24
C GLY A 104 2.91 -0.35 6.11
N VAL A 105 2.43 0.79 6.63
CA VAL A 105 3.24 2.01 6.67
C VAL A 105 3.13 2.72 8.01
N CYS A 106 4.25 3.26 8.47
CA CYS A 106 4.25 4.24 9.55
C CYS A 106 3.80 5.61 9.05
N ASP A 107 2.58 6.04 9.40
CA ASP A 107 2.11 7.38 9.07
C ASP A 107 2.84 8.44 9.91
N SER A 108 3.71 9.21 9.26
CA SER A 108 4.43 10.34 9.86
C SER A 108 3.51 11.44 10.43
N ARG A 109 2.27 11.55 9.93
CA ARG A 109 1.26 12.52 10.35
C ARG A 109 0.45 12.00 11.54
N ALA A 110 -0.04 10.76 11.44
CA ALA A 110 -0.61 10.05 12.57
C ALA A 110 0.53 9.35 13.34
N ARG A 111 1.31 10.15 14.09
CA ARG A 111 2.50 9.74 14.87
C ARG A 111 2.34 8.50 15.77
N PHE A 112 1.15 7.92 15.86
CA PHE A 112 0.78 6.84 16.74
C PHE A 112 -0.08 5.72 16.13
N GLU A 113 -0.11 5.58 14.80
CA GLU A 113 -0.96 4.57 14.18
C GLU A 113 -0.24 3.77 13.08
N VAL A 114 -0.32 2.44 13.20
CA VAL A 114 -0.02 1.53 12.09
C VAL A 114 -1.14 1.69 11.08
N ASN A 115 -0.80 2.05 9.85
CA ASN A 115 -1.74 2.15 8.75
C ASN A 115 -1.38 1.11 7.68
N TRP A 116 -2.30 0.86 6.76
CA TRP A 116 -2.01 0.09 5.57
C TRP A 116 -2.51 0.79 4.31
N VAL A 117 -1.78 0.62 3.22
CA VAL A 117 -2.08 1.21 1.92
C VAL A 117 -2.20 0.09 0.89
N PRO A 118 -3.30 0.04 0.10
CA PRO A 118 -3.40 -0.89 -1.00
C PRO A 118 -2.48 -0.44 -2.15
N VAL A 119 -1.59 -1.33 -2.58
CA VAL A 119 -0.65 -1.12 -3.69
C VAL A 119 -0.93 -2.12 -4.81
N TYR A 120 -1.05 -1.62 -6.03
CA TYR A 120 -1.21 -2.45 -7.22
C TYR A 120 0.16 -2.90 -7.75
N CYS A 121 0.36 -4.22 -7.88
CA CYS A 121 1.60 -4.80 -8.40
C CYS A 121 1.42 -5.20 -9.88
N GLU A 122 2.00 -4.42 -10.80
CA GLU A 122 1.89 -4.65 -12.25
C GLU A 122 2.39 -6.04 -12.69
N LEU A 123 3.50 -6.49 -12.11
CA LEU A 123 4.11 -7.79 -12.41
C LEU A 123 3.65 -8.90 -11.46
N GLY A 124 2.70 -8.57 -10.59
CA GLY A 124 2.13 -9.45 -9.59
C GLY A 124 2.78 -9.34 -8.21
N CYS A 125 2.04 -9.81 -7.21
CA CYS A 125 2.41 -9.86 -5.80
C CYS A 125 2.79 -11.30 -5.42
N ILE A 126 3.91 -11.45 -4.73
CA ILE A 126 4.39 -12.75 -4.24
C ILE A 126 5.05 -12.59 -2.87
N ASN A 127 4.71 -13.47 -1.93
CA ASN A 127 5.30 -13.52 -0.58
C ASN A 127 5.20 -12.23 0.25
N GLY A 128 4.23 -11.36 -0.03
CA GLY A 128 4.06 -10.07 0.66
C GLY A 128 4.89 -8.95 0.05
N ALA A 129 5.26 -9.04 -1.24
CA ALA A 129 5.92 -7.96 -1.98
C ALA A 129 5.53 -8.02 -3.47
N CYS A 130 5.55 -6.87 -4.14
CA CYS A 130 5.49 -6.77 -5.58
C CYS A 130 6.75 -7.33 -6.24
N ARG A 131 6.59 -7.96 -7.41
CA ARG A 131 7.73 -8.41 -8.22
C ARG A 131 8.50 -7.23 -8.79
N ASP A 132 9.78 -7.16 -8.47
CA ASP A 132 10.70 -6.17 -9.01
C ASP A 132 11.11 -6.53 -10.46
N PRO A 133 10.86 -5.66 -11.45
CA PRO A 133 11.32 -5.87 -12.83
C PRO A 133 12.85 -6.01 -12.93
N SER A 134 13.59 -5.36 -12.04
CA SER A 134 15.07 -5.29 -12.05
C SER A 134 15.73 -6.60 -11.62
N LYS A 135 15.04 -7.42 -10.84
CA LYS A 135 15.56 -8.72 -10.36
C LYS A 135 15.45 -9.85 -11.38
N ARG A 136 14.87 -9.61 -12.57
CA ARG A 136 14.66 -10.67 -13.58
C ARG A 136 15.92 -11.08 -14.35
N ILE A 137 17.07 -10.44 -14.16
CA ILE A 137 18.20 -10.59 -15.10
C ILE A 137 19.34 -11.50 -14.60
N ILE A 138 19.43 -11.87 -13.32
CA ILE A 138 20.65 -12.58 -12.83
C ILE A 138 20.49 -14.07 -12.49
N ALA A 139 19.31 -14.67 -12.65
CA ALA A 139 19.12 -16.10 -12.38
C ALA A 139 19.65 -17.05 -13.47
N PHE A 140 20.36 -16.55 -14.49
CA PHE A 140 20.97 -17.36 -15.54
C PHE A 140 22.51 -17.45 -15.48
N GLU A 141 23.19 -16.76 -14.54
CA GLU A 141 24.66 -16.75 -14.46
C GLU A 141 25.28 -17.53 -13.28
N GLU A 142 24.51 -18.28 -12.49
CA GLU A 142 25.06 -19.15 -11.42
C GLU A 142 25.38 -20.59 -11.86
N ASN A 143 25.47 -20.88 -13.17
CA ASN A 143 25.84 -22.21 -13.69
C ASN A 143 27.14 -22.25 -14.52
N ALA A 144 27.94 -21.17 -14.55
CA ALA A 144 29.15 -21.11 -15.39
C ALA A 144 30.50 -21.15 -14.63
N SER A 145 30.51 -21.36 -13.31
CA SER A 145 31.76 -21.40 -12.52
C SER A 145 32.01 -22.74 -11.81
N GLY A 146 31.59 -23.85 -12.42
CA GLY A 146 31.96 -25.20 -12.00
C GLY A 146 32.70 -25.92 -13.11
N ASP A 147 33.91 -26.38 -12.80
CA ASP A 147 34.69 -27.41 -13.50
C ASP A 147 35.71 -26.98 -14.57
N ARG A 148 36.83 -26.44 -14.09
CA ARG A 148 38.18 -26.81 -14.60
C ARG A 148 39.12 -26.99 -13.43
N GLY A 149 38.97 -28.11 -12.73
CA GLY A 149 39.96 -28.62 -11.77
C GLY A 149 40.72 -29.78 -12.40
N ASN A 150 41.97 -29.49 -12.78
CA ASN A 150 42.98 -30.38 -13.35
C ASN A 150 43.58 -31.35 -12.33
#